data_AF-A0A9P8MLI7-F1
#
_entry.id   AF-A0A9P8MLI7-F1
#
_cell.length_a   1.000
_cell.length_b   1.000
_cell.length_c   1.000
_cell.angle_alpha   90.00
_cell.angle_beta   90.00
_cell.angle_gamma   90.00
#
_symmetry.space_group_name_H-M   'P 1'
#
loop_
_entity.id
_entity.type
_entity.pdbx_description
1 polymer ?
#
loop_
_entity_poly.entity_id
_entity_poly.type
_entity_poly.pdbx_seq_one_letter_code
_entity_poly.pdbx_strand_id
1 'polypeptide(L)'
;MTSPDLCVDISDSGFGSVPNQRPAQRRILPVQPRPLYRLRRPFPQAMNTTNRARETRCWAWQFGYDIQKEDDRRWICQACIRKNTLHPRHFEADGIHNAYNHLFNDHGIRAPPGRTKGTAEKKADSKNRRPTGQRTLAESLKLDLHDPREQAIANDFIKRFDKEV
;
A
#
# COMPACT_ATOMS: atom_id res chain seq x y z
N MET A 1 -36.34 -23.16 21.30
CA MET A 1 -36.41 -24.43 20.55
C MET A 1 -36.34 -24.06 19.08
N THR A 2 -35.12 -24.04 18.54
CA THR A 2 -34.58 -24.98 17.53
C THR A 2 -34.72 -24.45 16.09
N SER A 3 -33.60 -23.98 15.54
CA SER A 3 -33.17 -24.33 14.17
C SER A 3 -33.06 -25.88 14.09
N PRO A 4 -33.09 -26.57 12.92
CA PRO A 4 -32.25 -26.19 11.78
C PRO A 4 -32.67 -26.69 10.37
N ASP A 5 -31.80 -26.37 9.41
CA ASP A 5 -31.34 -27.14 8.24
C ASP A 5 -32.34 -27.77 7.24
N LEU A 6 -32.28 -27.26 6.01
CA LEU A 6 -32.61 -28.02 4.80
C LEU A 6 -31.31 -28.28 4.02
N CYS A 7 -30.65 -29.37 4.41
CA CYS A 7 -29.78 -30.14 3.52
C CYS A 7 -30.69 -30.91 2.55
N VAL A 8 -30.42 -30.85 1.25
CA VAL A 8 -30.91 -31.87 0.31
C VAL A 8 -29.70 -32.52 -0.33
N ASP A 9 -29.59 -33.79 0.00
CA ASP A 9 -28.60 -34.77 -0.40
C ASP A 9 -28.62 -35.10 -1.89
N ILE A 10 -27.46 -35.57 -2.30
CA ILE A 10 -27.11 -36.18 -3.58
C ILE A 10 -27.49 -37.67 -3.54
N SER A 11 -27.66 -38.26 -4.73
CA SER A 11 -27.64 -39.72 -5.08
C SER A 11 -29.05 -40.31 -5.30
N ASP A 12 -29.30 -41.17 -6.28
CA ASP A 12 -28.47 -42.33 -6.60
C ASP A 12 -28.75 -42.95 -8.00
N SER A 13 -27.67 -43.54 -8.52
CA SER A 13 -27.50 -44.77 -9.33
C SER A 13 -28.35 -45.12 -10.57
N GLY A 14 -27.61 -45.54 -11.60
CA GLY A 14 -28.07 -46.37 -12.71
C GLY A 14 -26.88 -46.98 -13.48
N PHE A 15 -26.30 -48.05 -12.95
CA PHE A 15 -25.22 -48.85 -13.56
C PHE A 15 -25.76 -49.78 -14.65
N GLY A 16 -25.01 -49.96 -15.75
CA GLY A 16 -25.24 -50.98 -16.77
C GLY A 16 -24.08 -51.08 -17.79
N SER A 17 -23.48 -52.26 -17.92
CA SER A 17 -22.19 -52.56 -18.55
C SER A 17 -22.20 -52.79 -20.09
N VAL A 18 -21.12 -52.29 -20.74
CA VAL A 18 -20.23 -52.77 -21.85
C VAL A 18 -20.57 -54.10 -22.62
N PRO A 19 -19.99 -54.41 -23.82
CA PRO A 19 -19.94 -53.73 -25.14
C PRO A 19 -20.47 -54.65 -26.30
N ASN A 20 -20.62 -54.14 -27.53
CA ASN A 20 -20.54 -55.00 -28.72
C ASN A 20 -19.77 -54.31 -29.86
N GLN A 21 -18.69 -54.98 -30.30
CA GLN A 21 -17.78 -54.53 -31.34
C GLN A 21 -18.38 -54.77 -32.73
N ARG A 22 -18.22 -53.80 -33.64
CA ARG A 22 -18.09 -54.06 -35.08
C ARG A 22 -16.90 -53.25 -35.62
N PRO A 23 -16.02 -53.85 -36.45
CA PRO A 23 -14.85 -53.18 -36.97
C PRO A 23 -15.22 -52.45 -38.26
N ALA A 24 -15.02 -51.14 -38.30
CA ALA A 24 -15.09 -50.38 -39.55
C ALA A 24 -13.97 -49.33 -39.58
N GLN A 25 -12.85 -49.78 -40.14
CA GLN A 25 -11.95 -49.05 -41.02
C GLN A 25 -11.63 -47.59 -40.68
N ARG A 26 -10.40 -47.42 -40.20
CA ARG A 26 -9.63 -46.17 -40.17
C ARG A 26 -9.79 -45.38 -41.47
N ARG A 27 -10.46 -44.23 -41.41
CA ARG A 27 -10.12 -43.09 -42.27
C ARG A 27 -9.33 -42.09 -41.44
N ILE A 28 -8.01 -42.12 -41.61
CA ILE A 28 -7.12 -41.07 -41.16
C ILE A 28 -7.43 -39.85 -42.04
N LEU A 29 -8.15 -38.88 -41.49
CA LEU A 29 -8.26 -37.56 -42.10
C LEU A 29 -6.93 -36.83 -41.86
N PRO A 30 -6.35 -36.13 -42.85
CA PRO A 30 -5.15 -35.34 -42.64
C PRO A 30 -5.46 -34.25 -41.60
N VAL A 31 -4.78 -34.33 -40.46
CA VAL A 31 -4.70 -33.25 -39.46
C VAL A 31 -4.12 -32.04 -40.18
N GLN A 32 -4.97 -31.05 -40.44
CA GLN A 32 -4.50 -29.75 -40.86
C GLN A 32 -3.84 -29.05 -39.66
N PRO A 33 -2.57 -28.62 -39.75
CA PRO A 33 -1.93 -27.91 -38.66
C PRO A 33 -2.66 -26.58 -38.45
N ARG A 34 -3.33 -26.45 -37.30
CA ARG A 34 -3.89 -25.16 -36.86
C ARG A 34 -2.74 -24.15 -36.78
N PRO A 35 -2.83 -22.97 -37.42
CA PRO A 35 -1.85 -21.93 -37.17
C PRO A 35 -1.94 -21.54 -35.70
N LEU A 36 -0.85 -21.74 -34.95
CA LEU A 36 -0.70 -21.19 -33.61
C LEU A 36 -0.57 -19.67 -33.75
N TYR A 37 -1.68 -18.98 -33.97
CA TYR A 37 -1.73 -17.57 -33.67
C TYR A 37 -1.65 -17.46 -32.14
N ARG A 38 -0.46 -17.14 -31.64
CA ARG A 38 -0.34 -16.48 -30.33
C ARG A 38 -1.07 -15.15 -30.47
N LEU A 39 -2.38 -15.13 -30.21
CA LEU A 39 -3.06 -13.90 -29.87
C LEU A 39 -2.59 -13.53 -28.46
N ARG A 40 -1.37 -12.97 -28.38
CA ARG A 40 -1.00 -12.11 -27.27
C ARG A 40 -1.97 -10.95 -27.37
N ARG A 41 -3.09 -11.02 -26.66
CA ARG A 41 -4.00 -9.88 -26.56
C ARG A 41 -3.14 -8.70 -26.15
N PRO A 42 -3.03 -7.62 -26.93
CA PRO A 42 -2.55 -6.38 -26.38
C PRO A 42 -3.49 -6.07 -25.23
N PHE A 43 -2.96 -5.90 -24.02
CA PHE A 43 -3.72 -5.26 -22.95
C PHE A 43 -4.28 -3.97 -23.56
N PRO A 44 -5.60 -3.72 -23.58
CA PRO A 44 -6.14 -2.55 -24.23
C PRO A 44 -5.52 -1.30 -23.59
N GLN A 45 -4.58 -0.68 -24.31
CA GLN A 45 -4.00 0.61 -24.01
C GLN A 45 -4.98 1.68 -24.51
N ALA A 46 -6.12 1.78 -23.84
CA ALA A 46 -7.09 2.88 -23.96
C ALA A 46 -7.97 2.81 -22.70
N MET A 47 -7.46 3.32 -21.58
CA MET A 47 -7.73 4.68 -21.10
C MET A 47 -9.21 4.92 -20.87
N ASN A 48 -9.63 4.52 -19.69
CA ASN A 48 -10.44 5.37 -18.85
C ASN A 48 -9.78 5.32 -17.49
N THR A 49 -8.78 6.20 -17.28
CA THR A 49 -8.69 6.89 -16.00
C THR A 49 -9.99 7.69 -15.86
N THR A 50 -11.11 7.01 -15.64
CA THR A 50 -12.23 7.66 -15.00
C THR A 50 -11.67 8.01 -13.64
N ASN A 51 -11.22 9.26 -13.53
CA ASN A 51 -11.50 10.04 -12.35
C ASN A 51 -13.00 9.85 -12.09
N ARG A 52 -13.37 8.76 -11.42
CA ARG A 52 -14.66 8.70 -10.75
C ARG A 52 -14.50 9.73 -9.66
N ALA A 53 -14.90 10.94 -10.01
CA ALA A 53 -14.92 12.15 -9.22
C ALA A 53 -15.94 12.04 -8.08
N ARG A 54 -15.93 10.91 -7.35
CA ARG A 54 -16.45 10.86 -5.99
C ARG A 54 -15.28 11.25 -5.10
N GLU A 55 -15.10 12.57 -4.95
CA GLU A 55 -14.17 13.21 -4.03
C GLU A 55 -13.01 12.32 -3.57
N THR A 56 -11.94 12.24 -4.36
CA THR A 56 -10.65 11.80 -3.83
C THR A 56 -10.15 12.89 -2.90
N ARG A 57 -10.72 12.92 -1.67
CA ARG A 57 -10.57 13.99 -0.66
C ARG A 57 -9.12 14.27 -0.25
N CYS A 58 -8.18 13.41 -0.63
CA CYS A 58 -6.77 13.60 -0.34
C CYS A 58 -5.85 13.17 -1.47
N TRP A 59 -4.63 13.71 -1.43
CA TRP A 59 -3.65 13.59 -2.50
C TRP A 59 -3.11 12.16 -2.70
N ALA A 60 -3.16 11.30 -1.68
CA ALA A 60 -2.64 9.93 -1.77
C ALA A 60 -3.38 9.06 -2.80
N TRP A 61 -4.64 9.39 -3.12
CA TRP A 61 -5.41 8.66 -4.13
C TRP A 61 -4.82 8.76 -5.54
N GLN A 62 -3.92 9.72 -5.81
CA GLN A 62 -3.17 9.78 -7.07
C GLN A 62 -2.13 8.66 -7.20
N PHE A 63 -1.76 8.02 -6.08
CA PHE A 63 -0.71 6.99 -6.01
C PHE A 63 -1.24 5.59 -5.67
N GLY A 64 -2.56 5.42 -5.66
CA GLY A 64 -3.18 4.13 -5.36
C GLY A 64 -4.47 3.90 -6.12
N TYR A 65 -4.86 2.63 -6.18
CA TYR A 65 -6.14 2.21 -6.73
C TYR A 65 -7.21 2.26 -5.64
N ASP A 66 -8.39 2.73 -6.04
CA ASP A 66 -9.59 2.74 -5.20
C ASP A 66 -10.40 1.47 -5.49
N ILE A 67 -10.40 0.56 -4.52
CA ILE A 67 -11.19 -0.68 -4.58
C ILE A 67 -12.37 -0.52 -3.64
N GLN A 68 -13.56 -0.49 -4.22
CA GLN A 68 -14.82 -0.45 -3.49
C GLN A 68 -15.52 -1.81 -3.63
N LYS A 69 -15.86 -2.44 -2.51
CA LYS A 69 -16.68 -3.65 -2.46
C LYS A 69 -17.79 -3.41 -1.44
N GLU A 70 -19.04 -3.37 -1.90
CA GLU A 70 -20.19 -3.08 -1.03
C GLU A 70 -19.95 -1.76 -0.26
N ASP A 71 -19.83 -1.84 1.07
CA ASP A 71 -19.53 -0.72 1.97
C ASP A 71 -18.03 -0.61 2.35
N ASP A 72 -17.20 -1.54 1.91
CA ASP A 72 -15.75 -1.51 2.11
C ASP A 72 -15.07 -0.70 1.01
N ARG A 73 -14.33 0.33 1.41
CA ARG A 73 -13.46 1.10 0.49
C ARG A 73 -12.01 0.99 0.93
N ARG A 74 -11.14 0.56 0.02
CA ARG A 74 -9.70 0.36 0.27
C ARG A 74 -8.85 1.10 -0.75
N TRP A 75 -7.80 1.73 -0.25
CA TRP A 75 -6.69 2.26 -1.02
C TRP A 75 -5.62 1.18 -1.17
N ILE A 76 -5.18 0.89 -2.39
CA ILE A 76 -4.08 -0.05 -2.66
C ILE A 76 -2.94 0.66 -3.36
N CYS A 77 -1.72 0.50 -2.87
CA CYS A 77 -0.56 1.16 -3.44
C CYS A 77 -0.28 0.70 -4.89
N GLN A 78 -0.30 1.66 -5.82
CA GLN A 78 -0.01 1.40 -7.23
C GLN A 78 1.47 1.05 -7.45
N ALA A 79 2.39 1.70 -6.73
CA ALA A 79 3.82 1.45 -6.85
C ALA A 79 4.20 0.05 -6.36
N CYS A 80 3.57 -0.46 -5.29
CA CYS A 80 3.74 -1.85 -4.84
C CYS A 80 3.33 -2.85 -5.93
N ILE A 81 2.17 -2.65 -6.56
CA ILE A 81 1.69 -3.51 -7.64
C ILE A 81 2.65 -3.48 -8.83
N ARG A 82 3.11 -2.30 -9.25
CA ARG A 82 4.06 -2.16 -10.37
C ARG A 82 5.40 -2.85 -10.09
N LYS A 83 5.84 -2.89 -8.82
CA LYS A 83 7.04 -3.62 -8.38
C LYS A 83 6.81 -5.14 -8.23
N ASN A 84 5.62 -5.64 -8.55
CA ASN A 84 5.23 -7.05 -8.41
C ASN A 84 5.46 -7.62 -7.01
N THR A 85 5.21 -6.82 -5.97
CA THR A 85 5.28 -7.31 -4.58
C THR A 85 4.18 -8.34 -4.35
N LEU A 86 4.52 -9.50 -3.76
CA LEU A 86 3.57 -10.59 -3.48
C LEU A 86 2.32 -10.12 -2.71
N HIS A 87 2.50 -9.12 -1.83
CA HIS A 87 1.42 -8.53 -1.05
C HIS A 87 1.51 -7.00 -1.15
N PRO A 88 0.82 -6.38 -2.12
CA PRO A 88 0.74 -4.93 -2.20
C PRO A 88 0.12 -4.36 -0.94
N ARG A 89 0.72 -3.29 -0.43
CA ARG A 89 0.23 -2.62 0.77
C ARG A 89 -1.11 -1.94 0.48
N HIS A 90 -2.09 -2.20 1.31
CA HIS A 90 -3.43 -1.65 1.22
C HIS A 90 -3.88 -1.13 2.58
N PHE A 91 -4.79 -0.15 2.55
CA PHE A 91 -5.35 0.49 3.74
C PHE A 91 -6.82 0.80 3.49
N GLU A 92 -7.60 0.89 4.55
CA GLU A 92 -8.99 1.36 4.49
C GLU A 92 -9.03 2.86 4.14
N ALA A 93 -10.13 3.30 3.51
CA ALA A 93 -10.30 4.68 3.11
C ALA A 93 -10.26 5.67 4.29
N ASP A 94 -10.77 5.25 5.46
CA ASP A 94 -10.70 6.05 6.70
C ASP A 94 -9.27 6.10 7.27
N GLY A 95 -8.48 5.05 7.00
CA GLY A 95 -7.08 4.90 7.42
C GLY A 95 -6.06 5.58 6.50
N ILE A 96 -6.45 6.61 5.74
CA ILE A 96 -5.64 7.17 4.65
C ILE A 96 -4.31 7.80 5.10
N HIS A 97 -4.16 8.14 6.39
CA HIS A 97 -2.89 8.61 6.94
C HIS A 97 -1.79 7.54 6.89
N ASN A 98 -2.18 6.26 6.96
CA ASN A 98 -1.25 5.14 6.81
C ASN A 98 -0.70 5.06 5.39
N ALA A 99 -1.50 5.43 4.38
CA ALA A 99 -1.03 5.56 3.01
C ALA A 99 0.03 6.67 2.87
N TYR A 100 -0.13 7.82 3.54
CA TYR A 100 0.91 8.87 3.52
C TYR A 100 2.24 8.37 4.08
N ASN A 101 2.20 7.66 5.21
CA ASN A 101 3.40 7.11 5.83
C ASN A 101 4.07 6.07 4.92
N HIS A 102 3.28 5.19 4.29
CA HIS A 102 3.78 4.20 3.34
C HIS A 102 4.42 4.85 2.11
N LEU A 103 3.74 5.84 1.50
CA LEU A 103 4.26 6.59 0.36
C LEU A 103 5.60 7.26 0.69
N PHE A 104 5.72 7.83 1.90
CA PHE A 104 6.97 8.46 2.36
C PHE A 104 8.08 7.43 2.64
N ASN A 105 7.79 6.40 3.44
CA ASN A 105 8.81 5.44 3.90
C ASN A 105 9.29 4.49 2.79
N ASP A 106 8.36 3.94 2.01
CA ASP A 106 8.65 2.86 1.06
C ASP A 106 8.88 3.35 -0.37
N HIS A 107 8.41 4.56 -0.68
CA HIS A 107 8.52 5.15 -2.02
C HIS A 107 9.18 6.53 -2.05
N GLY A 108 9.50 7.14 -0.90
CA GLY A 108 10.12 8.46 -0.85
C GLY A 108 9.22 9.59 -1.35
N ILE A 109 7.92 9.34 -1.51
CA ILE A 109 6.95 10.31 -2.02
C ILE A 109 6.51 11.20 -0.87
N ARG A 110 6.83 12.48 -0.96
CA ARG A 110 6.44 13.51 0.01
C ARG A 110 5.08 14.09 -0.32
N ALA A 111 4.39 14.63 0.69
CA ALA A 111 3.15 15.36 0.46
C ALA A 111 3.42 16.61 -0.41
N PRO A 112 2.54 16.91 -1.38
CA PRO A 112 2.61 18.17 -2.11
C PRO A 112 2.57 19.39 -1.18
N PRO A 113 3.14 20.54 -1.59
CA PRO A 113 3.10 21.75 -0.79
C PRO A 113 1.65 22.14 -0.45
N GLY A 114 1.41 22.51 0.81
CA GLY A 114 0.07 22.84 1.31
C GLY A 114 -0.86 21.65 1.55
N ARG A 115 -0.39 20.40 1.40
CA ARG A 115 -1.18 19.19 1.69
C ARG A 115 -0.78 18.54 3.01
N THR A 116 -1.69 17.71 3.53
CA THR A 116 -1.46 16.98 4.78
C THR A 116 -0.32 15.99 4.63
N LYS A 117 0.71 16.16 5.45
CA LYS A 117 1.85 15.26 5.58
C LYS A 117 1.54 14.06 6.47
N GLY A 118 2.14 12.91 6.15
CA GLY A 118 2.16 11.75 7.04
C GLY A 118 2.98 12.02 8.30
N THR A 119 2.68 11.32 9.40
CA THR A 119 3.47 11.37 10.63
C THR A 119 4.96 11.08 10.40
N ALA A 120 5.28 10.15 9.49
CA ALA A 120 6.66 9.81 9.17
C ALA A 120 7.40 10.99 8.52
N GLU A 121 6.76 11.66 7.56
CA GLU A 121 7.31 12.87 6.93
C GLU A 121 7.45 14.02 7.95
N LYS A 122 6.45 14.25 8.80
CA LYS A 122 6.52 15.27 9.85
C LYS A 122 7.68 15.02 10.82
N LYS A 123 7.88 13.76 11.23
CA LYS A 123 9.00 13.37 12.11
C LYS A 123 10.35 13.56 11.42
N ALA A 124 10.44 13.22 10.14
CA ALA A 124 11.66 13.43 9.36
C ALA A 124 11.99 14.93 9.22
N ASP A 125 10.99 15.76 8.95
CA ASP A 125 11.15 17.21 8.86
C ASP A 125 11.48 17.85 10.23
N SER A 126 10.96 17.30 11.33
CA SER A 126 11.26 17.77 12.69
C SER A 126 12.61 17.30 13.21
N LYS A 127 13.15 16.16 12.75
CA LYS A 127 14.44 15.65 13.25
C LYS A 127 15.60 16.62 13.00
N ASN A 128 15.51 17.42 11.94
CA ASN A 128 16.51 18.43 11.59
C ASN A 128 16.10 19.87 11.98
N ARG A 129 14.90 20.06 12.54
CA ARG A 129 14.46 21.37 13.04
C ARG A 129 14.45 21.34 14.55
N ARG A 130 15.10 22.34 15.16
CA ARG A 130 14.82 22.65 16.57
C ARG A 130 13.30 22.86 16.71
N PRO A 131 12.63 22.17 17.64
CA PRO A 131 11.22 22.39 17.89
C PRO A 131 10.97 23.89 18.08
N THR A 132 10.01 24.43 17.34
CA THR A 132 9.70 25.87 17.38
C THR A 132 9.39 26.27 18.83
N GLY A 133 10.22 27.13 19.42
CA GLY A 133 10.07 27.58 20.81
C GLY A 133 11.05 26.98 21.82
N GLN A 134 11.89 26.00 21.45
CA GLN A 134 12.99 25.58 22.33
C GLN A 134 14.15 26.57 22.24
N ARG A 135 14.42 27.28 23.33
CA ARG A 135 15.63 28.08 23.53
C ARG A 135 16.74 27.19 24.08
N THR A 136 17.99 27.47 23.72
CA THR A 136 19.12 26.79 24.37
C THR A 136 19.24 27.22 25.84
N LEU A 137 19.93 26.43 26.67
CA LEU A 137 20.25 26.84 28.04
C LEU A 137 21.04 28.15 28.06
N ALA A 138 21.99 28.31 27.12
CA ALA A 138 22.73 29.55 26.93
C ALA A 138 21.82 30.74 26.61
N GLU A 139 20.85 30.59 25.69
CA GLU A 139 19.87 31.64 25.38
C GLU A 139 18.94 31.96 26.55
N SER A 140 18.56 30.94 27.32
CA SER A 140 17.66 31.10 28.47
C SER A 140 18.33 31.83 29.63
N LEU A 141 19.63 31.58 29.84
CA LEU A 141 20.47 32.22 30.84
C LEU A 141 21.19 33.48 30.33
N LYS A 142 20.99 33.86 29.06
CA LYS A 142 21.66 34.98 28.38
C LYS A 142 23.20 34.91 28.46
N LEU A 143 23.76 33.71 28.36
CA LEU A 143 25.20 33.49 28.34
C LEU A 143 25.76 33.78 26.95
N ASP A 144 26.88 34.51 26.88
CA ASP A 144 27.68 34.71 25.69
C ASP A 144 28.65 33.53 25.48
N LEU A 145 28.47 32.82 24.37
CA LEU A 145 29.34 31.69 24.02
C LEU A 145 30.70 32.13 23.44
N HIS A 146 30.90 33.43 23.20
CA HIS A 146 32.17 34.00 22.78
C HIS A 146 33.08 34.39 23.96
N ASP A 147 32.53 34.52 25.17
CA ASP A 147 33.33 34.65 26.40
C ASP A 147 33.69 33.24 26.92
N PRO A 148 35.00 32.88 27.00
CA PRO A 148 35.44 31.61 27.56
C PRO A 148 34.88 31.31 28.96
N ARG A 149 34.64 32.35 29.77
CA ARG A 149 34.11 32.21 31.13
C ARG A 149 32.64 31.79 31.11
N GLU A 150 31.82 32.44 30.30
CA GLU A 150 30.38 32.14 30.19
C GLU A 150 30.14 30.84 29.42
N GLN A 151 31.01 30.50 28.46
CA GLN A 151 31.04 29.20 27.81
C GLN A 151 31.33 28.07 28.82
N ALA A 152 32.25 28.29 29.77
CA ALA A 152 32.54 27.32 30.84
C ALA A 152 31.31 27.07 31.73
N ILE A 153 30.52 28.11 32.02
CA ILE A 153 29.27 27.99 32.76
C ILE A 153 28.26 27.14 31.97
N ALA A 154 28.06 27.42 30.68
CA ALA A 154 27.18 26.63 29.83
C ALA A 154 27.61 25.15 29.75
N ASN A 155 28.91 24.89 29.62
CA ASN A 155 29.47 23.53 29.59
C ASN A 155 29.29 22.80 30.93
N ASP A 156 29.40 23.49 32.06
CA ASP A 156 29.13 22.91 33.38
C ASP A 156 27.66 22.50 33.52
N PHE A 157 26.73 23.32 33.03
CA PHE A 157 25.31 22.94 32.97
C PHE A 157 25.09 21.68 32.13
N ILE A 158 25.67 21.59 30.94
CA ILE A 158 25.53 20.40 30.07
C ILE A 158 26.02 19.14 30.80
N LYS A 159 27.19 19.19 31.43
CA LYS A 159 27.77 18.05 32.18
C LYS A 159 26.91 17.61 33.37
N ARG A 160 26.22 18.54 34.03
CA ARG A 160 25.34 18.21 35.18
C ARG A 160 24.08 17.48 34.74
N PHE A 161 23.61 17.70 33.51
CA PHE A 161 22.47 16.99 32.91
C PHE A 161 22.88 15.69 32.21
N ASP A 162 24.08 15.62 31.61
CA ASP A 162 24.68 14.40 31.01
C ASP A 162 25.27 13.45 32.07
N LYS A 163 24.62 13.31 33.21
CA LYS A 163 24.93 12.19 34.13
C LYS A 163 24.28 10.94 33.56
N GLU A 164 25.10 10.15 32.88
CA GLU A 164 24.86 8.76 32.45
C GLU A 164 23.90 8.03 33.43
N VAL A 165 22.74 7.62 32.92
CA VAL A 165 21.88 6.56 33.46
C VAL A 165 22.10 5.32 32.61
#